data_AF-M7AXC9-F1
#
_entry.id   AF-M7AXC9-F1
#
_cell.length_a   1.000
_cell.length_b   1.000
_cell.length_c   1.000
_cell.angle_alpha   90.00
_cell.angle_beta   90.00
_cell.angle_gamma   90.00
#
_symmetry.space_group_name_H-M   'P 1'
#
loop_
_entity.id
_entity.type
_entity.pdbx_description
1 polymer ?
#
loop_
_entity_poly.entity_id
_entity_poly.type
_entity_poly.pdbx_seq_one_letter_code
_entity_poly.pdbx_strand_id
1 'polypeptide(L)'
;MATLEVPKAYEEPSEESSQTPEGPEDTKQEGQAGESRKTNNPFKAPQLIRKIRAEQFSDASGNLKLWCQFFNILSDSKLMWYKDEFPVAEARRSSGDEGQAALAIVQASRKDCGVYQCTIENEYGTDSTDFLLSAEVLSGFVSREEIEVGEEIEMTPMVFAKGLADSGYWGDKFFGRVVSEDVEVGAGFLRKACRARTIYGLEPVFESGRTCIIKVHNLIVFGTKNENTLIEKNYDITIQECKIQNSSREYCKIFAAEARAIPDFGVVPEIIPLYLIYRPANTVPYATIEEDLVGPFERYCVKERDGSLAVQSSSEMAQKCCAFQHWLYQWTNGNILVTDMEGVGWKITNVRIATKLKGYQGLKESCFPALLDQFAAVHQCNRYCEILGLKSLEKLQQPAKPKGSKSPSLGRKAPSAQSSPQLQKKGLASPQGTRKGTVSPKASRKSTEAAEAQLALKHKALDSDRSSQLQ
;
A
#
# COMPACT_ATOMS: atom_id res chain seq x y z
N MET A 1 -12.39 -73.70 -50.05
CA MET A 1 -12.99 -72.46 -50.60
C MET A 1 -12.39 -71.29 -49.85
N ALA A 2 -11.95 -70.26 -50.57
CA ALA A 2 -10.94 -69.31 -50.15
C ALA A 2 -11.36 -68.37 -49.01
N THR A 3 -10.46 -68.23 -48.03
CA THR A 3 -10.29 -67.14 -47.06
C THR A 3 -9.44 -66.03 -47.68
N LEU A 4 -9.73 -64.76 -47.36
CA LEU A 4 -8.90 -63.60 -47.69
C LEU A 4 -8.65 -62.78 -46.42
N GLU A 5 -7.37 -62.57 -46.12
CA GLU A 5 -6.79 -61.77 -45.02
C GLU A 5 -6.16 -60.45 -45.53
N VAL A 6 -5.92 -59.56 -44.57
CA VAL A 6 -5.27 -58.22 -44.49
C VAL A 6 -3.95 -58.04 -45.31
N PRO A 7 -3.42 -56.80 -45.54
CA PRO A 7 -2.35 -56.27 -44.64
C PRO A 7 -2.09 -54.72 -44.55
N LYS A 8 -1.62 -54.30 -43.35
CA LYS A 8 -0.48 -53.41 -42.91
C LYS A 8 -0.11 -52.01 -43.51
N ALA A 9 0.62 -51.27 -42.64
CA ALA A 9 1.07 -49.86 -42.63
C ALA A 9 2.55 -49.60 -43.06
N TYR A 10 2.99 -48.32 -42.94
CA TYR A 10 4.32 -47.65 -43.18
C TYR A 10 4.54 -47.11 -44.62
N GLU A 11 5.20 -45.98 -44.94
CA GLU A 11 6.43 -45.32 -44.39
C GLU A 11 6.61 -43.87 -44.95
N GLU A 12 7.45 -43.03 -44.32
CA GLU A 12 7.90 -41.67 -44.76
C GLU A 12 8.92 -41.69 -45.93
N PRO A 13 9.34 -40.53 -46.47
CA PRO A 13 10.75 -40.36 -46.84
C PRO A 13 11.41 -39.02 -46.44
N SER A 14 12.73 -39.13 -46.26
CA SER A 14 13.74 -38.17 -45.80
C SER A 14 14.43 -37.34 -46.91
N GLU A 15 15.24 -36.40 -46.44
CA GLU A 15 16.06 -35.33 -47.07
C GLU A 15 17.02 -35.71 -48.23
N GLU A 16 17.31 -34.77 -49.15
CA GLU A 16 18.70 -34.35 -49.48
C GLU A 16 18.78 -33.07 -50.37
N SER A 17 19.96 -32.44 -50.28
CA SER A 17 20.42 -31.09 -50.63
C SER A 17 20.45 -30.63 -52.10
N SER A 18 20.43 -29.31 -52.37
CA SER A 18 21.58 -28.53 -52.93
C SER A 18 21.25 -27.09 -53.42
N GLN A 19 22.14 -26.16 -53.03
CA GLN A 19 22.65 -24.94 -53.72
C GLN A 19 21.77 -23.68 -53.94
N THR A 20 22.21 -22.56 -53.32
CA THR A 20 21.92 -21.14 -53.60
C THR A 20 22.70 -20.60 -54.82
N PRO A 21 22.28 -19.50 -55.47
CA PRO A 21 22.96 -18.21 -55.20
C PRO A 21 22.07 -16.92 -55.21
N GLU A 22 22.41 -16.03 -54.27
CA GLU A 22 22.56 -14.56 -54.29
C GLU A 22 21.59 -13.60 -55.05
N GLY A 23 20.86 -12.78 -54.26
CA GLY A 23 20.72 -11.29 -54.33
C GLY A 23 19.89 -10.62 -55.47
N PRO A 24 19.43 -9.35 -55.33
CA PRO A 24 19.72 -8.35 -54.28
C PRO A 24 18.50 -7.71 -53.58
N GLU A 25 18.79 -7.02 -52.48
CA GLU A 25 17.92 -6.12 -51.73
C GLU A 25 17.51 -4.87 -52.53
N ASP A 26 16.28 -4.37 -52.36
CA ASP A 26 16.03 -2.92 -52.27
C ASP A 26 14.67 -2.54 -51.63
N THR A 27 14.79 -2.01 -50.42
CA THR A 27 14.09 -0.89 -49.75
C THR A 27 12.71 -0.38 -50.25
N LYS A 28 11.68 -0.41 -49.37
CA LYS A 28 10.85 0.78 -49.01
C LYS A 28 9.81 0.51 -47.90
N GLN A 29 9.85 1.37 -46.88
CA GLN A 29 8.80 1.58 -45.88
C GLN A 29 7.55 2.22 -46.52
N GLU A 30 6.36 1.81 -46.09
CA GLU A 30 5.31 2.71 -45.57
C GLU A 30 4.14 1.89 -45.00
N GLY A 31 3.60 2.37 -43.88
CA GLY A 31 2.69 1.63 -43.02
C GLY A 31 1.24 1.62 -43.48
N GLN A 32 0.48 0.72 -42.86
CA GLN A 32 -0.95 0.88 -42.64
C GLN A 32 -1.33 0.28 -41.29
N ALA A 33 -1.81 1.16 -40.42
CA ALA A 33 -2.63 0.79 -39.29
C ALA A 33 -3.98 0.26 -39.80
N GLY A 34 -4.51 -0.78 -39.16
CA GLY A 34 -5.89 -1.20 -39.35
C GLY A 34 -6.13 -2.69 -39.17
N GLU A 35 -6.70 -3.02 -38.01
CA GLU A 35 -7.53 -4.22 -37.78
C GLU A 35 -6.86 -5.60 -37.81
N SER A 36 -6.11 -5.94 -36.75
CA SER A 36 -6.17 -7.32 -36.27
C SER A 36 -7.40 -7.45 -35.35
N ARG A 37 -8.52 -7.87 -35.96
CA ARG A 37 -9.62 -8.51 -35.24
C ARG A 37 -9.03 -9.47 -34.22
N LYS A 38 -9.23 -9.21 -32.92
CA LYS A 38 -8.87 -10.13 -31.84
C LYS A 38 -9.54 -11.46 -32.14
N THR A 39 -8.79 -12.39 -32.70
CA THR A 39 -9.19 -13.78 -32.78
C THR A 39 -9.18 -14.28 -31.34
N ASN A 40 -10.38 -14.49 -30.76
CA ASN A 40 -10.53 -15.24 -29.51
C ASN A 40 -9.87 -16.60 -29.73
N ASN A 41 -8.60 -16.73 -29.35
CA ASN A 41 -7.90 -18.00 -29.34
C ASN A 41 -8.32 -18.71 -28.04
N PRO A 42 -9.24 -19.69 -28.08
CA PRO A 42 -9.77 -20.33 -26.87
C PRO A 42 -8.69 -21.06 -26.06
N PHE A 43 -7.53 -21.36 -26.68
CA PHE A 43 -6.38 -21.96 -26.01
C PHE A 43 -5.54 -20.96 -25.21
N LYS A 44 -5.81 -19.66 -25.35
CA LYS A 44 -5.17 -18.60 -24.57
C LYS A 44 -6.10 -17.96 -23.54
N ALA A 45 -7.41 -18.18 -23.66
CA ALA A 45 -8.36 -17.79 -22.64
C ALA A 45 -8.09 -18.60 -21.35
N PRO A 46 -8.25 -17.99 -20.16
CA PRO A 46 -8.10 -18.72 -18.90
C PRO A 46 -9.10 -19.87 -18.83
N GLN A 47 -8.73 -20.97 -18.20
CA GLN A 47 -9.61 -22.13 -18.04
C GLN A 47 -9.63 -22.61 -16.59
N LEU A 48 -10.82 -22.80 -16.03
CA LEU A 48 -11.01 -23.30 -14.68
C LEU A 48 -10.61 -24.79 -14.61
N ILE A 49 -9.58 -25.09 -13.81
CA ILE A 49 -9.14 -26.47 -13.53
C ILE A 49 -9.86 -27.01 -12.31
N ARG A 50 -9.99 -26.18 -11.27
CA ARG A 50 -10.60 -26.56 -9.99
C ARG A 50 -11.50 -25.45 -9.48
N LYS A 51 -12.78 -25.80 -9.27
CA LYS A 51 -13.76 -24.97 -8.57
C LYS A 51 -13.27 -24.62 -7.16
N ILE A 52 -13.83 -23.55 -6.60
CA ILE A 52 -13.52 -23.13 -5.23
C ILE A 52 -13.78 -24.26 -4.23
N ARG A 53 -12.83 -24.47 -3.33
CA ARG A 53 -12.91 -25.36 -2.17
C ARG A 53 -12.58 -24.58 -0.91
N ALA A 54 -13.21 -24.98 0.20
CA ALA A 54 -12.93 -24.43 1.52
C ALA A 54 -12.15 -25.45 2.36
N GLU A 55 -11.11 -24.96 3.03
CA GLU A 55 -10.28 -25.72 3.96
C GLU A 55 -10.07 -24.90 5.24
N GLN A 56 -9.97 -25.55 6.40
CA GLN A 56 -9.61 -24.86 7.65
C GLN A 56 -8.09 -24.77 7.76
N PHE A 57 -7.58 -23.69 8.36
CA PHE A 57 -6.17 -23.64 8.76
C PHE A 57 -5.89 -24.59 9.94
N SER A 58 -4.70 -25.17 9.97
CA SER A 58 -4.32 -26.20 10.95
C SER A 58 -4.07 -25.67 12.37
N ASP A 59 -4.07 -24.35 12.56
CA ASP A 59 -3.73 -23.69 13.83
C ASP A 59 -4.95 -23.49 14.76
N ALA A 60 -6.10 -24.06 14.41
CA ALA A 60 -7.37 -23.92 15.16
C ALA A 60 -7.81 -22.45 15.38
N SER A 61 -7.25 -21.49 14.64
CA SER A 61 -7.57 -20.05 14.75
C SER A 61 -8.99 -19.67 14.31
N GLY A 62 -9.74 -20.62 13.74
CA GLY A 62 -11.00 -20.35 13.05
C GLY A 62 -10.83 -19.70 11.67
N ASN A 63 -9.60 -19.58 11.16
CA ASN A 63 -9.37 -19.10 9.79
C ASN A 63 -9.83 -20.15 8.76
N LEU A 64 -10.40 -19.68 7.64
CA LEU A 64 -10.72 -20.51 6.47
C LEU A 64 -9.91 -20.09 5.25
N LYS A 65 -9.51 -21.06 4.44
CA LYS A 65 -8.88 -20.88 3.13
C LYS A 65 -9.88 -21.28 2.05
N LEU A 66 -10.32 -20.32 1.26
CA LEU A 66 -10.96 -20.60 -0.03
C LEU A 66 -9.89 -20.68 -1.11
N TRP A 67 -9.92 -21.70 -1.95
CA TRP A 67 -8.98 -21.78 -3.07
C TRP A 67 -9.55 -22.42 -4.32
N CYS A 68 -9.07 -21.97 -5.48
CA CYS A 68 -9.40 -22.49 -6.80
C CYS A 68 -8.14 -22.53 -7.69
N GLN A 69 -8.27 -23.05 -8.91
CA GLN A 69 -7.13 -23.13 -9.83
C GLN A 69 -7.55 -22.94 -11.28
N PHE A 70 -6.73 -22.20 -12.02
CA PHE A 70 -6.93 -21.88 -13.43
C PHE A 70 -5.69 -22.27 -14.26
N PHE A 71 -5.91 -22.51 -15.55
CA PHE A 71 -4.91 -22.78 -16.59
C PHE A 71 -4.84 -21.60 -17.57
N ASN A 72 -3.81 -21.59 -18.43
CA ASN A 72 -3.59 -20.55 -19.45
C ASN A 72 -3.46 -19.13 -18.86
N ILE A 73 -2.65 -19.02 -17.81
CA ILE A 73 -2.42 -17.75 -17.11
C ILE A 73 -1.34 -16.98 -17.85
N LEU A 74 -1.68 -15.77 -18.27
CA LEU A 74 -0.80 -14.88 -19.05
C LEU A 74 -0.37 -13.68 -18.21
N SER A 75 0.60 -12.91 -18.70
CA SER A 75 1.14 -11.74 -17.99
C SER A 75 0.14 -10.61 -17.76
N ASP A 76 -0.90 -10.53 -18.59
CA ASP A 76 -2.01 -9.58 -18.48
C ASP A 76 -3.19 -10.12 -17.65
N SER A 77 -3.10 -11.36 -17.16
CA SER A 77 -4.20 -12.00 -16.44
C SER A 77 -4.43 -11.35 -15.07
N LYS A 78 -5.68 -10.94 -14.83
CA LYS A 78 -6.12 -10.34 -13.56
C LYS A 78 -7.09 -11.28 -12.86
N LEU A 79 -6.80 -11.58 -11.60
CA LEU A 79 -7.65 -12.39 -10.74
C LEU A 79 -8.39 -11.49 -9.76
N MET A 80 -9.71 -11.60 -9.72
CA MET A 80 -10.59 -10.85 -8.84
C MET A 80 -11.40 -11.80 -7.96
N TRP A 81 -11.44 -11.51 -6.66
CA TRP A 81 -12.34 -12.15 -5.72
C TRP A 81 -13.50 -11.21 -5.38
N TYR A 82 -14.70 -11.78 -5.29
CA TYR A 82 -15.92 -11.09 -4.91
C TYR A 82 -16.59 -11.82 -3.74
N LYS A 83 -17.28 -11.05 -2.90
CA LYS A 83 -18.23 -11.55 -1.90
C LYS A 83 -19.57 -10.86 -2.15
N ASP A 84 -20.62 -11.62 -2.44
CA ASP A 84 -21.96 -11.11 -2.73
C ASP A 84 -21.93 -9.97 -3.77
N GLU A 85 -21.23 -10.20 -4.89
CA GLU A 85 -20.97 -9.23 -5.97
C GLU A 85 -20.04 -8.05 -5.64
N PHE A 86 -19.63 -7.87 -4.38
CA PHE A 86 -18.68 -6.82 -4.01
C PHE A 86 -17.24 -7.28 -4.23
N PRO A 87 -16.40 -6.54 -4.97
CA PRO A 87 -14.98 -6.87 -5.11
C PRO A 87 -14.27 -6.75 -3.77
N VAL A 88 -13.58 -7.82 -3.35
CA VAL A 88 -12.91 -7.89 -2.04
C VAL A 88 -11.40 -7.98 -2.13
N ALA A 89 -10.86 -8.53 -3.23
CA ALA A 89 -9.41 -8.60 -3.45
C ALA A 89 -9.07 -8.72 -4.94
N GLU A 90 -7.97 -8.08 -5.34
CA GLU A 90 -7.35 -8.24 -6.65
C GLU A 90 -5.97 -8.89 -6.48
N ALA A 91 -5.62 -9.82 -7.36
CA ALA A 91 -4.27 -10.32 -7.50
C ALA A 91 -3.84 -10.34 -8.97
N ARG A 92 -2.65 -9.82 -9.23
CA ARG A 92 -1.97 -10.00 -10.52
C ARG A 92 -1.24 -11.33 -10.51
N ARG A 93 -1.37 -12.08 -11.60
CA ARG A 93 -0.69 -13.35 -11.79
C ARG A 93 0.52 -13.17 -12.71
N SER A 94 1.58 -13.94 -12.44
CA SER A 94 2.67 -14.06 -13.40
C SER A 94 2.28 -15.01 -14.54
N SER A 95 2.86 -14.83 -15.72
CA SER A 95 2.63 -15.74 -16.84
C SER A 95 3.01 -17.18 -16.46
N GLY A 96 2.14 -18.15 -16.77
CA GLY A 96 2.28 -19.55 -16.38
C GLY A 96 2.05 -19.83 -14.89
N ASP A 97 1.52 -18.88 -14.11
CA ASP A 97 1.14 -19.11 -12.71
C ASP A 97 -0.16 -19.90 -12.55
N GLU A 98 -0.07 -21.19 -12.81
CA GLU A 98 -1.15 -22.15 -12.64
C GLU A 98 -1.27 -22.65 -11.20
N GLY A 99 -0.65 -21.97 -10.23
CA GLY A 99 -0.77 -22.28 -8.81
C GLY A 99 -2.16 -21.98 -8.24
N GLN A 100 -2.42 -22.44 -7.01
CA GLN A 100 -3.71 -22.20 -6.33
C GLN A 100 -3.96 -20.69 -6.15
N ALA A 101 -5.09 -20.18 -6.62
CA ALA A 101 -5.62 -18.90 -6.16
C ALA A 101 -6.22 -19.12 -4.78
N ALA A 102 -5.74 -18.43 -3.74
CA ALA A 102 -6.27 -18.58 -2.40
C ALA A 102 -6.74 -17.24 -1.79
N LEU A 103 -7.78 -17.32 -0.97
CA LEU A 103 -8.34 -16.24 -0.19
C LEU A 103 -8.49 -16.75 1.25
N ALA A 104 -7.84 -16.08 2.20
CA ALA A 104 -8.06 -16.34 3.63
C ALA A 104 -9.27 -15.54 4.11
N ILE A 105 -10.14 -16.18 4.88
CA ILE A 105 -11.19 -15.57 5.69
C ILE A 105 -10.74 -15.73 7.14
N VAL A 106 -10.31 -14.63 7.76
CA VAL A 106 -9.71 -14.64 9.09
C VAL A 106 -10.80 -14.81 10.15
N GLN A 107 -10.68 -15.73 11.11
CA GLN A 107 -11.63 -15.96 12.22
C GLN A 107 -13.08 -16.07 11.73
N ALA A 108 -13.35 -16.96 10.78
CA ALA A 108 -14.60 -17.03 10.05
C ALA A 108 -15.84 -17.11 10.96
N SER A 109 -16.84 -16.29 10.66
CA SER A 109 -18.06 -16.14 11.44
C SER A 109 -19.30 -16.02 10.54
N ARG A 110 -20.48 -15.92 11.14
CA ARG A 110 -21.74 -15.78 10.39
C ARG A 110 -21.79 -14.54 9.50
N LYS A 111 -20.99 -13.50 9.79
CA LYS A 111 -20.89 -12.29 8.95
C LYS A 111 -20.18 -12.56 7.62
N ASP A 112 -19.41 -13.64 7.55
CA ASP A 112 -18.71 -14.05 6.33
C ASP A 112 -19.56 -14.90 5.41
N CYS A 113 -20.71 -15.40 5.88
CA CYS A 113 -21.61 -16.15 5.01
C CYS A 113 -22.00 -15.31 3.79
N GLY A 114 -22.07 -15.97 2.63
CA GLY A 114 -22.30 -15.33 1.35
C GLY A 114 -21.78 -16.14 0.18
N VAL A 115 -21.97 -15.61 -1.03
CA VAL A 115 -21.44 -16.18 -2.27
C VAL A 115 -20.07 -15.59 -2.54
N TYR A 116 -19.06 -16.44 -2.58
CA TYR A 116 -17.70 -16.07 -2.97
C TYR A 116 -17.48 -16.44 -4.43
N GLN A 117 -17.07 -15.47 -5.25
CA GLN A 117 -16.74 -15.71 -6.64
C GLN A 117 -15.28 -15.36 -6.90
N CYS A 118 -14.59 -16.22 -7.64
CA CYS A 118 -13.26 -15.95 -8.17
C CYS A 118 -13.34 -15.90 -9.70
N THR A 119 -12.95 -14.77 -10.26
CA THR A 119 -12.98 -14.50 -11.70
C THR A 119 -11.56 -14.20 -12.17
N ILE A 120 -11.18 -14.77 -13.31
CA ILE A 120 -9.92 -14.43 -13.99
C ILE A 120 -10.22 -13.94 -15.40
N GLU A 121 -9.57 -12.83 -15.78
CA GLU A 121 -9.70 -12.24 -17.11
C GLU A 121 -8.33 -12.01 -17.75
N ASN A 122 -8.24 -12.19 -19.07
CA ASN A 122 -7.12 -11.77 -19.90
C ASN A 122 -7.63 -11.26 -21.26
N GLU A 123 -6.75 -10.85 -22.17
CA GLU A 123 -7.15 -10.29 -23.46
C GLU A 123 -7.95 -11.23 -24.39
N TYR A 124 -7.93 -12.54 -24.12
CA TYR A 124 -8.59 -13.59 -24.91
C TYR A 124 -9.89 -14.10 -24.29
N GLY A 125 -10.19 -13.79 -23.03
CA GLY A 125 -11.44 -14.21 -22.39
C GLY A 125 -11.43 -14.14 -20.86
N THR A 126 -12.49 -14.68 -20.29
CA THR A 126 -12.77 -14.68 -18.85
C THR A 126 -13.30 -16.04 -18.45
N ASP A 127 -12.91 -16.52 -17.27
CA ASP A 127 -13.50 -17.70 -16.63
C ASP A 127 -13.73 -17.41 -15.14
N SER A 128 -14.66 -18.14 -14.51
CA SER A 128 -15.04 -17.90 -13.12
C SER A 128 -15.58 -19.15 -12.42
N THR A 129 -15.54 -19.12 -11.09
CA THR A 129 -16.13 -20.13 -10.22
C THR A 129 -16.67 -19.45 -8.98
N ASP A 130 -17.77 -20.01 -8.45
CA ASP A 130 -18.40 -19.55 -7.22
C ASP A 130 -18.40 -20.64 -6.13
N PHE A 131 -18.64 -20.20 -4.89
CA PHE A 131 -18.83 -21.06 -3.71
C PHE A 131 -19.74 -20.36 -2.69
N LEU A 132 -20.79 -21.05 -2.27
CA LEU A 132 -21.68 -20.59 -1.21
C LEU A 132 -21.15 -21.01 0.16
N LEU A 133 -20.65 -20.06 0.94
CA LEU A 133 -20.34 -20.27 2.36
C LEU A 133 -21.63 -20.10 3.17
N SER A 134 -22.42 -21.16 3.30
CA SER A 134 -23.62 -21.15 4.14
C SER A 134 -23.28 -21.28 5.62
N ALA A 135 -24.22 -20.94 6.51
CA ALA A 135 -24.04 -21.11 7.95
C ALA A 135 -23.82 -22.59 8.34
N GLU A 136 -24.44 -23.52 7.61
CA GLU A 136 -24.26 -24.97 7.80
C GLU A 136 -22.85 -25.40 7.41
N VAL A 137 -22.37 -24.96 6.24
CA VAL A 137 -21.00 -25.22 5.77
C VAL A 137 -19.98 -24.64 6.76
N LEU A 138 -20.19 -23.39 7.20
CA LEU A 138 -19.34 -22.74 8.19
C LEU A 138 -19.29 -23.52 9.51
N SER A 139 -20.43 -24.03 9.99
CA SER A 139 -20.50 -24.81 11.23
C SER A 139 -19.72 -26.12 11.17
N GLY A 140 -19.52 -26.67 9.97
CA GLY A 140 -18.66 -27.84 9.75
C GLY A 140 -17.16 -27.55 9.87
N PHE A 141 -16.75 -26.28 9.79
CA PHE A 141 -15.34 -25.88 9.88
C PHE A 141 -14.97 -25.23 11.21
N VAL A 142 -15.90 -24.55 11.88
CA VAL A 142 -15.58 -23.75 13.08
C VAL A 142 -16.18 -24.39 14.33
N SER A 143 -15.35 -25.13 15.09
CA SER A 143 -15.65 -25.44 16.49
C SER A 143 -15.18 -24.28 17.37
N ARG A 144 -16.12 -23.57 17.99
CA ARG A 144 -15.80 -22.43 18.86
C ARG A 144 -15.28 -22.93 20.20
N GLU A 145 -13.97 -23.08 20.33
CA GLU A 145 -13.31 -23.17 21.63
C GLU A 145 -12.93 -21.75 22.05
N GLU A 146 -13.64 -21.22 23.06
CA GLU A 146 -13.27 -19.96 23.71
C GLU A 146 -12.03 -20.20 24.55
N ILE A 147 -10.88 -19.73 24.07
CA ILE A 147 -9.66 -19.72 24.85
C ILE A 147 -9.69 -18.45 25.71
N GLU A 148 -10.08 -18.58 26.98
CA GLU A 148 -9.95 -17.53 28.02
C GLU A 148 -8.48 -17.20 28.36
N VAL A 149 -7.51 -17.80 27.66
CA VAL A 149 -6.08 -17.58 27.89
C VAL A 149 -5.65 -16.31 27.18
N GLY A 150 -5.15 -15.34 27.94
CA GLY A 150 -4.57 -14.14 27.36
C GLY A 150 -3.42 -14.45 26.40
N GLU A 151 -3.34 -13.69 25.32
CA GLU A 151 -2.42 -13.80 24.20
C GLU A 151 -1.21 -12.88 24.37
N GLU A 152 -0.01 -13.39 24.08
CA GLU A 152 1.23 -12.61 24.02
C GLU A 152 1.33 -11.88 22.66
N ILE A 153 1.64 -10.59 22.70
CA ILE A 153 1.74 -9.73 21.52
C ILE A 153 2.99 -8.86 21.54
N GLU A 154 3.51 -8.55 20.36
CA GLU A 154 4.49 -7.47 20.17
C GLU A 154 3.78 -6.27 19.57
N MET A 155 3.76 -5.13 20.26
CA MET A 155 3.20 -3.87 19.76
C MET A 155 4.31 -2.92 19.33
N THR A 156 4.17 -2.33 18.15
CA THR A 156 5.18 -1.43 17.57
C THR A 156 4.52 -0.12 17.10
N PRO A 157 4.93 1.05 17.65
CA PRO A 157 4.43 2.34 17.22
C PRO A 157 5.09 2.81 15.92
N MET A 158 4.37 3.61 15.15
CA MET A 158 4.94 4.33 14.01
C MET A 158 5.37 5.74 14.42
N VAL A 159 6.58 6.15 14.01
CA VAL A 159 7.21 7.41 14.40
C VAL A 159 7.61 8.23 13.17
N PHE A 160 7.38 9.54 13.22
CA PHE A 160 7.68 10.51 12.16
C PHE A 160 8.71 11.55 12.62
N ALA A 161 9.91 11.13 13.02
CA ALA A 161 10.91 12.04 13.61
C ALA A 161 11.50 13.07 12.62
N LYS A 162 11.46 12.81 11.31
CA LYS A 162 11.99 13.69 10.25
C LYS A 162 10.89 14.47 9.50
N GLY A 163 9.70 14.54 10.08
CA GLY A 163 8.52 15.16 9.46
C GLY A 163 7.83 14.26 8.42
N LEU A 164 6.79 14.81 7.80
CA LEU A 164 5.83 14.09 6.93
C LEU A 164 6.36 13.76 5.53
N ALA A 165 7.56 14.21 5.17
CA ALA A 165 8.17 13.85 3.89
C ALA A 165 8.72 12.41 3.89
N ASP A 166 8.96 11.83 5.08
CA ASP A 166 9.41 10.46 5.26
C ASP A 166 8.22 9.50 5.43
N SER A 167 8.39 8.24 5.04
CA SER A 167 7.33 7.22 5.04
C SER A 167 7.01 6.63 6.43
N GLY A 168 7.51 7.30 7.49
CA GLY A 168 7.52 6.82 8.87
C GLY A 168 8.50 5.67 9.09
N TYR A 169 8.93 5.48 10.34
CA TYR A 169 9.66 4.28 10.75
C TYR A 169 9.03 3.67 11.99
N TRP A 170 9.35 2.40 12.24
CA TRP A 170 8.87 1.66 13.40
C TRP A 170 9.73 1.99 14.62
N GLY A 171 9.08 2.43 15.70
CA GLY A 171 9.73 2.70 16.98
C GLY A 171 10.03 1.43 17.77
N ASP A 172 10.34 1.61 19.05
CA ASP A 172 10.66 0.50 19.95
C ASP A 172 9.46 -0.41 20.19
N LYS A 173 9.73 -1.71 20.31
CA LYS A 173 8.71 -2.73 20.54
C LYS A 173 8.32 -2.78 22.01
N PHE A 174 7.03 -2.94 22.24
CA PHE A 174 6.44 -3.32 23.52
C PHE A 174 6.05 -4.80 23.46
N PHE A 175 6.38 -5.54 24.50
CA PHE A 175 6.01 -6.95 24.63
C PHE A 175 4.99 -7.03 25.76
N GLY A 176 3.77 -7.43 25.42
CA GLY A 176 2.68 -7.39 26.37
C GLY A 176 1.71 -8.54 26.16
N ARG A 177 0.78 -8.65 27.11
CA ARG A 177 -0.26 -9.66 27.10
C ARG A 177 -1.63 -9.01 27.10
N VAL A 178 -2.53 -9.51 26.26
CA VAL A 178 -3.91 -9.02 26.13
C VAL A 178 -4.89 -10.18 26.24
N VAL A 179 -6.11 -9.92 26.71
CA VAL A 179 -7.20 -10.91 26.71
C VAL A 179 -8.37 -10.37 25.90
N SER A 180 -8.90 -11.17 24.98
CA SER A 180 -10.08 -10.77 24.19
C SER A 180 -11.34 -10.88 25.04
N GLU A 181 -12.19 -9.85 25.03
CA GLU A 181 -13.44 -9.81 25.81
C GLU A 181 -14.68 -9.90 24.91
N ASP A 182 -14.74 -9.06 23.87
CA ASP A 182 -15.84 -9.03 22.91
C ASP A 182 -15.29 -9.33 21.51
N VAL A 183 -15.74 -10.44 20.94
CA VAL A 183 -15.41 -10.80 19.56
C VAL A 183 -16.42 -10.09 18.63
N GLU A 184 -15.92 -9.26 17.71
CA GLU A 184 -16.66 -8.55 16.65
C GLU A 184 -17.37 -7.21 17.00
N VAL A 185 -16.63 -6.25 17.53
CA VAL A 185 -17.08 -4.86 17.73
C VAL A 185 -17.04 -4.09 16.40
N GLY A 186 -17.95 -4.39 15.47
CA GLY A 186 -18.01 -3.68 14.18
C GLY A 186 -19.05 -4.21 13.18
N ALA A 187 -19.51 -3.32 12.31
CA ALA A 187 -20.53 -3.59 11.29
C ALA A 187 -19.96 -3.97 9.90
N GLY A 188 -18.65 -3.81 9.69
CA GLY A 188 -18.00 -4.13 8.41
C GLY A 188 -17.56 -5.59 8.31
N PHE A 189 -17.45 -6.10 7.07
CA PHE A 189 -16.93 -7.45 6.80
C PHE A 189 -15.48 -7.46 6.30
N LEU A 190 -14.90 -6.31 5.90
CA LEU A 190 -13.51 -6.24 5.42
C LEU A 190 -12.49 -6.34 6.55
N ARG A 191 -12.88 -5.98 7.78
CA ARG A 191 -12.04 -6.03 8.98
C ARG A 191 -12.84 -6.61 10.13
N LYS A 192 -12.18 -7.38 10.97
CA LYS A 192 -12.72 -7.89 12.23
C LYS A 192 -12.09 -7.13 13.38
N ALA A 193 -12.92 -6.61 14.26
CA ALA A 193 -12.49 -5.87 15.43
C ALA A 193 -12.87 -6.68 16.67
N CYS A 194 -11.95 -6.86 17.61
CA CYS A 194 -12.26 -7.38 18.93
C CYS A 194 -11.88 -6.35 19.99
N ARG A 195 -12.68 -6.28 21.05
CA ARG A 195 -12.29 -5.56 22.27
C ARG A 195 -11.39 -6.48 23.06
N ALA A 196 -10.24 -5.96 23.47
CA ALA A 196 -9.30 -6.67 24.31
C ALA A 196 -8.96 -5.84 25.54
N ARG A 197 -8.63 -6.49 26.65
CA ARG A 197 -8.10 -5.86 27.85
C ARG A 197 -6.61 -6.10 27.94
N THR A 198 -5.86 -5.03 28.21
CA THR A 198 -4.41 -5.11 28.45
C THR A 198 -4.16 -5.72 29.82
N ILE A 199 -3.33 -6.76 29.89
CA ILE A 199 -2.93 -7.39 31.15
C ILE A 199 -1.64 -6.73 31.68
N TYR A 200 -0.60 -6.65 30.84
CA TYR A 200 0.67 -5.96 31.15
C TYR A 200 1.48 -5.68 29.88
N GLY A 201 2.52 -4.84 30.00
CA GLY A 201 3.65 -4.77 29.06
C GLY A 201 3.47 -3.81 27.89
N LEU A 202 2.33 -3.09 27.85
CA LEU A 202 2.02 -2.08 26.83
C LEU A 202 2.07 -0.65 27.38
N GLU A 203 2.48 -0.47 28.63
CA GLU A 203 2.69 0.83 29.24
C GLU A 203 3.85 1.60 28.58
N PRO A 204 3.77 2.94 28.48
CA PRO A 204 2.71 3.82 28.99
C PRO A 204 1.53 4.00 28.01
N VAL A 205 1.53 3.30 26.87
CA VAL A 205 0.52 3.49 25.82
C VAL A 205 -0.84 2.95 26.26
N PHE A 206 -0.85 1.73 26.79
CA PHE A 206 -2.03 1.10 27.37
C PHE A 206 -1.70 0.65 28.79
N GLU A 207 -2.34 1.25 29.79
CA GLU A 207 -2.23 0.84 31.19
C GLU A 207 -2.89 -0.53 31.40
N SER A 208 -2.30 -1.35 32.28
CA SER A 208 -2.93 -2.59 32.76
C SER A 208 -4.40 -2.37 33.17
N GLY A 209 -5.28 -3.25 32.69
CA GLY A 209 -6.71 -3.21 32.92
C GLY A 209 -7.50 -2.34 31.93
N ARG A 210 -6.84 -1.52 31.09
CA ARG A 210 -7.53 -0.72 30.06
C ARG A 210 -7.95 -1.58 28.88
N THR A 211 -9.11 -1.25 28.32
CA THR A 211 -9.60 -1.84 27.08
C THR A 211 -9.00 -1.14 25.86
N CYS A 212 -8.80 -1.91 24.81
CA CYS A 212 -8.29 -1.50 23.50
C CYS A 212 -9.06 -2.26 22.41
N ILE A 213 -8.94 -1.79 21.18
CA ILE A 213 -9.56 -2.44 20.02
C ILE A 213 -8.45 -3.02 19.14
N ILE A 214 -8.48 -4.34 18.94
CA ILE A 214 -7.60 -5.03 18.01
C ILE A 214 -8.37 -5.25 16.70
N LYS A 215 -7.79 -4.90 15.56
CA LYS A 215 -8.40 -5.07 14.23
C LYS A 215 -7.53 -5.92 13.32
N VAL A 216 -8.13 -6.93 12.73
CA VAL A 216 -7.49 -7.83 11.76
C VAL A 216 -8.18 -7.69 10.41
N HIS A 217 -7.40 -7.68 9.33
CA HIS A 217 -7.95 -7.70 7.98
C HIS A 217 -8.59 -9.06 7.69
N ASN A 218 -9.81 -9.10 7.16
CA ASN A 218 -10.58 -10.34 7.07
C ASN A 218 -10.29 -11.16 5.80
N LEU A 219 -10.28 -10.50 4.63
CA LEU A 219 -10.22 -11.17 3.33
C LEU A 219 -8.84 -10.93 2.69
N ILE A 220 -7.95 -11.92 2.77
CA ILE A 220 -6.55 -11.76 2.34
C ILE A 220 -6.24 -12.72 1.19
N VAL A 221 -5.92 -12.18 0.01
CA VAL A 221 -5.56 -12.98 -1.16
C VAL A 221 -4.09 -13.42 -1.11
N PHE A 222 -3.82 -14.70 -1.40
CA PHE A 222 -2.47 -15.30 -1.40
C PHE A 222 -2.38 -16.50 -2.37
N GLY A 223 -1.20 -17.13 -2.45
CA GLY A 223 -0.99 -18.38 -3.21
C GLY A 223 -0.55 -18.22 -4.67
N THR A 224 -0.20 -17.01 -5.12
CA THR A 224 0.35 -16.80 -6.46
C THR A 224 1.85 -17.13 -6.52
N LYS A 225 2.38 -17.42 -7.71
CA LYS A 225 3.84 -17.58 -7.94
C LYS A 225 4.66 -16.33 -7.64
N ASN A 226 4.04 -15.19 -7.34
CA ASN A 226 4.72 -13.95 -6.99
C ASN A 226 5.31 -13.99 -5.56
N GLU A 227 5.64 -15.17 -5.04
CA GLU A 227 6.27 -15.50 -3.74
C GLU A 227 5.64 -14.93 -2.47
N ASN A 228 4.53 -14.19 -2.55
CA ASN A 228 3.94 -13.58 -1.37
C ASN A 228 3.11 -14.58 -0.57
N THR A 229 3.63 -14.94 0.60
CA THR A 229 2.94 -15.74 1.61
C THR A 229 1.76 -14.97 2.21
N LEU A 230 0.82 -15.71 2.83
CA LEU A 230 -0.29 -15.10 3.58
C LEU A 230 0.22 -14.10 4.64
N ILE A 231 1.32 -14.44 5.32
CA ILE A 231 1.91 -13.63 6.38
C ILE A 231 2.44 -12.30 5.83
N GLU A 232 3.16 -12.33 4.70
CA GLU A 232 3.68 -11.11 4.06
C GLU A 232 2.55 -10.21 3.55
N LYS A 233 1.49 -10.80 2.97
CA LYS A 233 0.31 -10.04 2.55
C LYS A 233 -0.40 -9.40 3.74
N ASN A 234 -0.61 -10.17 4.81
CA ASN A 234 -1.17 -9.67 6.05
C ASN A 234 -0.33 -8.52 6.63
N TYR A 235 1.00 -8.66 6.63
CA TYR A 235 1.93 -7.61 7.05
C TYR A 235 1.80 -6.34 6.20
N ASP A 236 1.90 -6.47 4.87
CA ASP A 236 1.82 -5.34 3.94
C ASP A 236 0.53 -4.54 4.11
N ILE A 237 -0.62 -5.22 4.17
CA ILE A 237 -1.92 -4.59 4.38
C ILE A 237 -1.95 -3.84 5.72
N THR A 238 -1.54 -4.50 6.80
CA THR A 238 -1.57 -3.95 8.16
C THR A 238 -0.64 -2.73 8.29
N ILE A 239 0.52 -2.76 7.64
CA ILE A 239 1.43 -1.61 7.57
C ILE A 239 0.78 -0.44 6.84
N GLN A 240 0.12 -0.68 5.70
CA GLN A 240 -0.54 0.40 4.98
C GLN A 240 -1.64 1.03 5.84
N GLU A 241 -2.41 0.25 6.59
CA GLU A 241 -3.42 0.79 7.53
C GLU A 241 -2.78 1.68 8.61
N CYS A 242 -1.68 1.23 9.23
CA CYS A 242 -0.93 2.03 10.20
C CYS A 242 -0.38 3.32 9.59
N LYS A 243 0.17 3.25 8.37
CA LYS A 243 0.68 4.43 7.64
C LYS A 243 -0.42 5.43 7.37
N ILE A 244 -1.57 4.98 6.88
CA ILE A 244 -2.70 5.85 6.53
C ILE A 244 -3.17 6.61 7.77
N GLN A 245 -3.45 5.92 8.87
CA GLN A 245 -3.98 6.57 10.08
C GLN A 245 -2.95 7.49 10.73
N ASN A 246 -1.70 7.03 10.91
CA ASN A 246 -0.70 7.84 11.60
C ASN A 246 -0.18 9.02 10.75
N SER A 247 -0.05 8.88 9.43
CA SER A 247 0.26 10.03 8.57
C SER A 247 -0.86 11.07 8.62
N SER A 248 -2.12 10.63 8.54
CA SER A 248 -3.28 11.51 8.68
C SER A 248 -3.29 12.21 10.04
N ARG A 249 -2.91 11.50 11.11
CA ARG A 249 -2.75 12.05 12.44
C ARG A 249 -1.68 13.15 12.51
N GLU A 250 -0.51 12.94 11.92
CA GLU A 250 0.54 13.97 11.91
C GLU A 250 0.09 15.22 11.13
N TYR A 251 -0.64 15.07 10.01
CA TYR A 251 -1.30 16.20 9.35
C TYR A 251 -2.32 16.90 10.26
N CYS A 252 -3.14 16.12 10.97
CA CYS A 252 -4.14 16.63 11.89
C CYS A 252 -3.51 17.41 13.05
N LYS A 253 -2.31 17.04 13.53
CA LYS A 253 -1.59 17.81 14.55
C LYS A 253 -1.14 19.18 14.04
N ILE A 254 -0.66 19.27 12.80
CA ILE A 254 -0.26 20.54 12.18
C ILE A 254 -1.49 21.43 12.03
N PHE A 255 -2.57 20.88 11.47
CA PHE A 255 -3.87 21.53 11.40
C PHE A 255 -4.33 22.03 12.77
N ALA A 256 -4.21 21.22 13.81
CA ALA A 256 -4.61 21.59 15.16
C ALA A 256 -3.74 22.67 15.78
N ALA A 257 -2.45 22.76 15.42
CA ALA A 257 -1.61 23.88 15.83
C ALA A 257 -2.07 25.20 15.19
N GLU A 258 -2.42 25.17 13.90
CA GLU A 258 -2.95 26.34 13.19
C GLU A 258 -4.34 26.75 13.70
N ALA A 259 -5.25 25.78 13.86
CA ALA A 259 -6.62 26.03 14.29
C ALA A 259 -6.70 26.55 15.74
N ARG A 260 -5.86 26.05 16.66
CA ARG A 260 -5.81 26.54 18.05
C ARG A 260 -5.31 27.98 18.16
N ALA A 261 -4.59 28.50 17.18
CA ALA A 261 -4.19 29.91 17.16
C ALA A 261 -5.38 30.85 16.90
N ILE A 262 -6.55 30.31 16.52
CA ILE A 262 -7.75 31.07 16.20
C ILE A 262 -8.81 30.84 17.30
N PRO A 263 -9.10 31.84 18.14
CA PRO A 263 -10.01 31.68 19.29
C PRO A 263 -11.40 31.16 18.92
N ASP A 264 -11.93 31.60 17.77
CA ASP A 264 -13.27 31.25 17.31
C ASP A 264 -13.39 29.81 16.75
N PHE A 265 -12.27 29.10 16.63
CA PHE A 265 -12.28 27.71 16.16
C PHE A 265 -12.76 26.74 17.24
N GLY A 266 -12.39 26.98 18.51
CA GLY A 266 -12.74 26.10 19.64
C GLY A 266 -11.99 24.76 19.60
N VAL A 267 -12.65 23.68 20.05
CA VAL A 267 -12.04 22.34 20.14
C VAL A 267 -11.72 21.79 18.75
N VAL A 268 -10.53 21.21 18.59
CA VAL A 268 -10.06 20.66 17.31
C VAL A 268 -10.17 19.13 17.33
N PRO A 269 -10.62 18.49 16.23
CA PRO A 269 -10.56 17.04 16.10
C PRO A 269 -9.13 16.49 16.25
N GLU A 270 -9.01 15.28 16.79
CA GLU A 270 -7.76 14.53 16.92
C GLU A 270 -7.92 13.13 16.32
N ILE A 271 -7.01 12.73 15.45
CA ILE A 271 -6.92 11.34 15.00
C ILE A 271 -6.07 10.55 15.99
N ILE A 272 -6.61 9.43 16.51
CA ILE A 272 -5.91 8.59 17.47
C ILE A 272 -4.78 7.79 16.80
N PRO A 273 -3.68 7.49 17.51
CA PRO A 273 -2.62 6.66 16.97
C PRO A 273 -3.10 5.23 16.71
N LEU A 274 -2.52 4.59 15.68
CA LEU A 274 -2.74 3.19 15.34
C LEU A 274 -1.41 2.44 15.45
N TYR A 275 -1.38 1.35 16.22
CA TYR A 275 -0.15 0.59 16.44
C TYR A 275 -0.20 -0.73 15.68
N LEU A 276 0.95 -1.17 15.18
CA LEU A 276 1.10 -2.50 14.59
C LEU A 276 1.26 -3.51 15.72
N ILE A 277 0.56 -4.64 15.65
CA ILE A 277 0.82 -5.78 16.54
C ILE A 277 1.20 -7.03 15.76
N TYR A 278 2.10 -7.83 16.34
CA TYR A 278 2.44 -9.17 15.91
C TYR A 278 2.00 -10.18 16.98
N ARG A 279 1.31 -11.22 16.51
CA ARG A 279 0.64 -12.25 17.32
C ARG A 279 1.16 -13.63 16.95
N PRO A 280 2.22 -14.14 17.62
CA PRO A 280 2.92 -15.35 17.19
C PRO A 280 2.06 -16.62 17.22
N ALA A 281 0.98 -16.64 18.02
CA ALA A 281 0.07 -17.79 18.13
C ALA A 281 -0.94 -17.90 16.96
N ASN A 282 -0.96 -16.97 16.01
CA ASN A 282 -1.95 -16.92 14.93
C ASN A 282 -1.29 -17.11 13.55
N THR A 283 -1.93 -17.87 12.65
CA THR A 283 -1.53 -17.95 11.23
C THR A 283 -1.65 -16.63 10.47
N VAL A 284 -2.47 -15.70 10.97
CA VAL A 284 -2.60 -14.33 10.48
C VAL A 284 -2.12 -13.40 11.60
N PRO A 285 -0.79 -13.26 11.76
CA PRO A 285 -0.22 -12.76 12.99
C PRO A 285 -0.26 -11.23 13.10
N TYR A 286 -0.32 -10.50 11.98
CA TYR A 286 -0.34 -9.04 12.00
C TYR A 286 -1.75 -8.49 12.11
N ALA A 287 -1.90 -7.53 13.01
CA ALA A 287 -3.12 -6.80 13.25
C ALA A 287 -2.79 -5.38 13.69
N THR A 288 -3.81 -4.56 13.88
CA THR A 288 -3.66 -3.22 14.47
C THR A 288 -4.28 -3.17 15.85
N ILE A 289 -3.79 -2.30 16.72
CA ILE A 289 -4.36 -2.02 18.04
C ILE A 289 -4.51 -0.51 18.22
N GLU A 290 -5.61 -0.09 18.84
CA GLU A 290 -5.90 1.32 19.14
C GLU A 290 -6.75 1.46 20.41
N GLU A 291 -6.97 2.72 20.83
CA GLU A 291 -7.80 3.07 21.98
C GLU A 291 -9.26 2.65 21.79
N ASP A 292 -9.86 2.06 22.84
CA ASP A 292 -11.30 1.79 22.90
C ASP A 292 -12.08 3.08 23.19
N LEU A 293 -12.68 3.65 22.15
CA LEU A 293 -13.46 4.88 22.23
C LEU A 293 -14.87 4.59 22.79
N VAL A 294 -15.11 4.99 24.04
CA VAL A 294 -16.40 4.80 24.71
C VAL A 294 -17.40 5.88 24.28
N GLY A 295 -18.45 5.48 23.57
CA GLY A 295 -19.58 6.35 23.23
C GLY A 295 -20.24 5.99 21.89
N PRO A 296 -21.24 6.77 21.45
CA PRO A 296 -21.87 6.58 20.16
C PRO A 296 -20.87 6.90 19.05
N PHE A 297 -20.69 5.95 18.14
CA PHE A 297 -19.76 6.06 17.05
C PHE A 297 -20.43 6.76 15.86
N GLU A 298 -19.90 7.91 15.46
CA GLU A 298 -20.43 8.73 14.38
C GLU A 298 -19.48 8.73 13.20
N ARG A 299 -20.04 8.85 11.99
CA ARG A 299 -19.27 8.95 10.75
C ARG A 299 -19.31 10.37 10.21
N TYR A 300 -18.14 10.86 9.84
CA TYR A 300 -17.88 12.20 9.32
C TYR A 300 -17.21 12.09 7.94
N CYS A 301 -17.68 12.84 6.95
CA CYS A 301 -17.05 12.91 5.63
C CYS A 301 -16.84 11.52 4.97
N VAL A 302 -17.94 10.78 4.83
CA VAL A 302 -17.97 9.38 4.37
C VAL A 302 -18.00 9.30 2.85
N LYS A 303 -17.41 8.25 2.27
CA LYS A 303 -17.70 7.86 0.89
C LYS A 303 -18.99 7.04 0.80
N GLU A 304 -19.85 7.42 -0.13
CA GLU A 304 -21.03 6.66 -0.51
C GLU A 304 -20.65 5.33 -1.17
N ARG A 305 -21.64 4.44 -1.32
CA ARG A 305 -21.43 3.11 -1.92
C ARG A 305 -20.93 3.14 -3.37
N ASP A 306 -21.23 4.21 -4.10
CA ASP A 306 -20.75 4.45 -5.46
C ASP A 306 -19.34 5.07 -5.52
N GLY A 307 -18.71 5.29 -4.35
CA GLY A 307 -17.41 5.94 -4.22
C GLY A 307 -17.45 7.46 -4.21
N SER A 308 -18.63 8.08 -4.34
CA SER A 308 -18.79 9.52 -4.25
C SER A 308 -18.66 10.04 -2.82
N LEU A 309 -18.38 11.33 -2.64
CA LEU A 309 -18.29 11.95 -1.31
C LEU A 309 -19.68 12.36 -0.83
N ALA A 310 -20.07 11.90 0.36
CA ALA A 310 -21.30 12.33 1.00
C ALA A 310 -21.22 13.83 1.34
N VAL A 311 -22.22 14.58 0.89
CA VAL A 311 -22.27 16.04 1.05
C VAL A 311 -23.12 16.39 2.26
N GLN A 312 -22.50 17.14 3.19
CA GLN A 312 -23.10 17.87 4.31
C GLN A 312 -23.63 17.06 5.50
N SER A 313 -23.01 17.31 6.66
CA SER A 313 -23.62 17.13 7.97
C SER A 313 -23.59 18.48 8.69
N SER A 314 -24.65 18.81 9.41
CA SER A 314 -24.78 20.07 10.16
C SER A 314 -24.06 20.03 11.51
N SER A 315 -23.49 18.90 11.91
CA SER A 315 -22.78 18.79 13.17
C SER A 315 -21.49 19.60 13.14
N GLU A 316 -21.16 20.22 14.27
CA GLU A 316 -19.93 21.01 14.43
C GLU A 316 -18.68 20.18 14.10
N MET A 317 -18.64 18.96 14.61
CA MET A 317 -17.56 18.00 14.38
C MET A 317 -17.42 17.68 12.88
N ALA A 318 -18.52 17.43 12.18
CA ALA A 318 -18.48 17.14 10.75
C ALA A 318 -18.01 18.35 9.93
N GLN A 319 -18.42 19.57 10.28
CA GLN A 319 -17.96 20.78 9.62
C GLN A 319 -16.46 21.02 9.83
N LYS A 320 -15.94 20.76 11.05
CA LYS A 320 -14.50 20.84 11.33
C LYS A 320 -13.70 19.74 10.63
N CYS A 321 -14.23 18.53 10.52
CA CYS A 321 -13.65 17.46 9.72
C CYS A 321 -13.58 17.85 8.23
N CYS A 322 -14.64 18.44 7.69
CA CYS A 322 -14.67 18.95 6.32
C CYS A 322 -13.67 20.10 6.11
N ALA A 323 -13.51 21.00 7.09
CA ALA A 323 -12.49 22.04 7.06
C ALA A 323 -11.07 21.45 7.11
N PHE A 324 -10.85 20.39 7.88
CA PHE A 324 -9.58 19.65 7.88
C PHE A 324 -9.28 19.02 6.51
N GLN A 325 -10.27 18.39 5.86
CA GLN A 325 -10.11 17.86 4.49
C GLN A 325 -9.69 18.95 3.51
N HIS A 326 -10.37 20.10 3.54
CA HIS A 326 -10.05 21.23 2.68
C HIS A 326 -8.67 21.80 2.99
N TRP A 327 -8.36 22.03 4.26
CA TRP A 327 -7.05 22.50 4.68
C TRP A 327 -5.95 21.58 4.17
N LEU A 328 -6.09 20.26 4.34
CA LEU A 328 -5.11 19.27 3.92
C LEU A 328 -4.97 19.23 2.39
N TYR A 329 -6.10 19.27 1.68
CA TYR A 329 -6.12 19.34 0.22
C TYR A 329 -5.36 20.56 -0.27
N GLN A 330 -5.60 21.75 0.30
CA GLN A 330 -4.90 22.97 -0.06
C GLN A 330 -3.41 22.93 0.34
N TRP A 331 -3.10 22.49 1.55
CA TRP A 331 -1.74 22.43 2.12
C TRP A 331 -0.84 21.51 1.31
N THR A 332 -1.40 20.41 0.79
CA THR A 332 -0.68 19.45 -0.07
C THR A 332 -0.76 19.78 -1.55
N ASN A 333 -1.28 20.94 -1.95
CA ASN A 333 -1.50 21.33 -3.35
C ASN A 333 -2.33 20.31 -4.16
N GLY A 334 -3.37 19.76 -3.54
CA GLY A 334 -4.28 18.79 -4.14
C GLY A 334 -3.66 17.40 -4.34
N ASN A 335 -2.67 17.02 -3.52
CA ASN A 335 -2.05 15.70 -3.61
C ASN A 335 -2.63 14.68 -2.63
N ILE A 336 -3.22 15.15 -1.53
CA ILE A 336 -3.79 14.30 -0.48
C ILE A 336 -5.19 14.75 -0.11
N LEU A 337 -6.07 13.78 0.13
CA LEU A 337 -7.36 13.96 0.78
C LEU A 337 -7.56 12.85 1.82
N VAL A 338 -7.92 13.22 3.06
CA VAL A 338 -8.36 12.26 4.09
C VAL A 338 -9.87 12.06 3.96
N THR A 339 -10.36 10.84 4.14
CA THR A 339 -11.77 10.44 3.97
C THR A 339 -12.16 9.39 5.02
N ASP A 340 -13.45 9.05 5.10
CA ASP A 340 -13.97 8.02 6.01
C ASP A 340 -13.58 8.28 7.48
N MET A 341 -13.67 9.55 7.92
CA MET A 341 -13.35 9.91 9.29
C MET A 341 -14.50 9.48 10.20
N GLU A 342 -14.27 8.62 11.17
CA GLU A 342 -15.33 8.17 12.07
C GLU A 342 -14.79 8.01 13.49
N GLY A 343 -15.63 8.15 14.50
CA GLY A 343 -15.16 8.16 15.89
C GLY A 343 -16.18 8.61 16.91
N VAL A 344 -15.69 9.02 18.08
CA VAL A 344 -16.51 9.42 19.23
C VAL A 344 -16.08 10.79 19.72
N GLY A 345 -17.02 11.73 19.78
CA GLY A 345 -16.73 13.12 20.16
C GLY A 345 -15.69 13.73 19.22
N TRP A 346 -14.57 14.20 19.79
CA TRP A 346 -13.47 14.83 19.05
C TRP A 346 -12.36 13.86 18.62
N LYS A 347 -12.46 12.58 18.99
CA LYS A 347 -11.48 11.54 18.62
C LYS A 347 -11.94 10.82 17.35
N ILE A 348 -11.04 10.72 16.38
CA ILE A 348 -11.27 10.10 15.06
C ILE A 348 -10.37 8.88 14.90
N THR A 349 -10.89 7.83 14.30
CA THR A 349 -10.19 6.61 13.86
C THR A 349 -10.67 6.20 12.45
N ASN A 350 -10.15 5.08 11.92
CA ASN A 350 -10.60 4.41 10.70
C ASN A 350 -10.50 5.25 9.43
N VAL A 351 -9.67 6.28 9.47
CA VAL A 351 -9.47 7.19 8.34
C VAL A 351 -8.91 6.46 7.13
N ARG A 352 -9.29 6.94 5.95
CA ARG A 352 -8.72 6.57 4.66
C ARG A 352 -8.05 7.77 4.03
N ILE A 353 -7.10 7.51 3.14
CA ILE A 353 -6.39 8.55 2.40
C ILE A 353 -6.50 8.28 0.91
N ALA A 354 -6.70 9.35 0.15
CA ALA A 354 -6.61 9.35 -1.29
C ALA A 354 -5.44 10.24 -1.71
N THR A 355 -4.62 9.73 -2.61
CA THR A 355 -3.46 10.41 -3.17
C THR A 355 -3.62 10.58 -4.68
N LYS A 356 -3.01 11.64 -5.21
CA LYS A 356 -2.99 11.90 -6.66
C LYS A 356 -2.10 10.93 -7.43
N LEU A 357 -0.99 10.51 -6.81
CA LEU A 357 -0.01 9.61 -7.39
C LEU A 357 0.11 8.33 -6.56
N LYS A 358 0.36 7.22 -7.23
CA LYS A 358 0.62 5.93 -6.59
C LYS A 358 1.95 5.95 -5.84
N GLY A 359 1.96 5.46 -4.60
CA GLY A 359 3.17 5.41 -3.77
C GLY A 359 3.57 6.75 -3.14
N TYR A 360 2.75 7.79 -3.26
CA TYR A 360 3.02 9.10 -2.66
C TYR A 360 3.24 8.93 -1.14
N GLN A 361 4.40 9.36 -0.63
CA GLN A 361 4.82 9.17 0.77
C GLN A 361 4.75 7.71 1.27
N GLY A 362 4.92 6.73 0.37
CA GLY A 362 4.89 5.30 0.71
C GLY A 362 3.49 4.69 0.82
N LEU A 363 2.44 5.42 0.41
CA LEU A 363 1.06 4.96 0.34
C LEU A 363 0.82 4.21 -0.98
N LYS A 364 0.93 2.88 -0.96
CA LYS A 364 0.97 2.03 -2.17
C LYS A 364 -0.40 1.87 -2.84
N GLU A 365 -1.47 1.85 -2.05
CA GLU A 365 -2.84 1.48 -2.47
C GLU A 365 -3.86 2.62 -2.29
N SER A 366 -3.37 3.86 -2.18
CA SER A 366 -4.20 5.04 -1.92
C SER A 366 -4.44 5.92 -3.15
N CYS A 367 -4.07 5.48 -4.36
CA CYS A 367 -4.12 6.31 -5.56
C CYS A 367 -5.55 6.45 -6.12
N PHE A 368 -6.25 7.51 -5.74
CA PHE A 368 -7.64 7.77 -6.17
C PHE A 368 -7.80 9.21 -6.69
N PRO A 369 -7.13 9.59 -7.80
CA PRO A 369 -7.15 10.96 -8.31
C PRO A 369 -8.57 11.49 -8.61
N ALA A 370 -9.47 10.64 -9.11
CA ALA A 370 -10.85 11.01 -9.37
C ALA A 370 -11.59 11.50 -8.11
N LEU A 371 -11.25 10.97 -6.94
CA LEU A 371 -11.85 11.38 -5.67
C LEU A 371 -11.37 12.78 -5.24
N LEU A 372 -10.10 13.11 -5.53
CA LEU A 372 -9.55 14.44 -5.29
C LEU A 372 -10.21 15.48 -6.20
N ASP A 373 -10.38 15.15 -7.47
CA ASP A 373 -11.05 16.02 -8.44
C ASP A 373 -12.53 16.22 -8.07
N GLN A 374 -13.22 15.14 -7.66
CA GLN A 374 -14.59 15.21 -7.17
C GLN A 374 -14.69 16.11 -5.94
N PHE A 375 -13.81 15.94 -4.94
CA PHE A 375 -13.80 16.80 -3.75
C PHE A 375 -13.70 18.27 -4.12
N ALA A 376 -12.79 18.63 -5.03
CA ALA A 376 -12.63 20.01 -5.48
C ALA A 376 -13.88 20.56 -6.19
N ALA A 377 -14.66 19.70 -6.86
CA ALA A 377 -15.89 20.08 -7.54
C ALA A 377 -17.11 20.20 -6.60
N VAL A 378 -17.20 19.36 -5.56
CA VAL A 378 -18.38 19.31 -4.67
C VAL A 378 -18.21 20.06 -3.34
N HIS A 379 -16.97 20.37 -2.94
CA HIS A 379 -16.71 20.99 -1.66
C HIS A 379 -17.25 22.42 -1.60
N GLN A 380 -18.14 22.66 -0.64
CA GLN A 380 -18.62 24.00 -0.28
C GLN A 380 -17.96 24.39 1.04
N CYS A 381 -17.31 25.57 1.04
CA CYS A 381 -16.72 26.11 2.26
C CYS A 381 -17.80 26.28 3.33
N ASN A 382 -17.46 25.89 4.56
CA ASN A 382 -18.26 26.19 5.74
C ASN A 382 -17.58 27.28 6.59
N ARG A 383 -18.24 27.68 7.68
CA ARG A 383 -17.72 28.70 8.62
C ARG A 383 -16.27 28.44 9.07
N TYR A 384 -15.89 27.18 9.32
CA TYR A 384 -14.53 26.85 9.77
C TYR A 384 -13.51 26.98 8.63
N CYS A 385 -13.88 26.67 7.38
CA CYS A 385 -13.03 26.96 6.22
C CYS A 385 -12.76 28.47 6.09
N GLU A 386 -13.77 29.30 6.34
CA GLU A 386 -13.67 30.77 6.29
C GLU A 386 -12.81 31.34 7.41
N ILE A 387 -13.01 30.85 8.65
CA ILE A 387 -12.21 31.25 9.82
C ILE A 387 -10.73 30.91 9.62
N LEU A 388 -10.43 29.79 8.96
CA LEU A 388 -9.07 29.40 8.58
C LEU A 388 -8.51 30.16 7.36
N GLY A 389 -9.32 31.00 6.70
CA GLY A 389 -8.91 31.74 5.51
C GLY A 389 -8.59 30.86 4.30
N LEU A 390 -9.23 29.69 4.18
CA LEU A 390 -9.01 28.77 3.06
C LEU A 390 -9.56 29.33 1.75
N LYS A 391 -8.89 29.05 0.63
CA LYS A 391 -9.31 29.52 -0.69
C LYS A 391 -10.46 28.66 -1.19
N SER A 392 -11.56 29.30 -1.60
CA SER A 392 -12.66 28.58 -2.26
C SER A 392 -12.16 27.81 -3.49
N LEU A 393 -12.47 26.50 -3.52
CA LEU A 393 -12.01 25.59 -4.58
C LEU A 393 -12.72 25.82 -5.91
N GLU A 394 -13.93 26.39 -5.90
CA GLU A 394 -14.69 26.75 -7.11
C GLU A 394 -13.94 27.75 -8.02
N LYS A 395 -13.09 28.60 -7.44
CA LYS A 395 -12.37 29.65 -8.19
C LYS A 395 -11.10 29.16 -8.91
N LEU A 396 -10.66 27.93 -8.67
CA LEU A 396 -9.48 27.32 -9.32
C LEU A 396 -9.81 26.68 -10.68
N GLN A 397 -11.09 26.54 -11.04
CA GLN A 397 -11.54 25.86 -12.26
C GLN A 397 -11.89 26.80 -13.43
N GLN A 398 -11.73 28.13 -13.29
CA GLN A 398 -11.85 29.00 -14.47
C GLN A 398 -10.59 28.87 -15.34
N PRO A 399 -10.69 28.43 -16.61
CA PRO A 399 -9.57 28.56 -17.54
C PRO A 399 -9.22 30.05 -17.62
N ALA A 400 -7.93 30.36 -17.46
CA ALA A 400 -7.42 31.71 -17.68
C ALA A 400 -7.91 32.19 -19.05
N LYS A 401 -8.87 33.12 -19.07
CA LYS A 401 -9.31 33.76 -20.30
C LYS A 401 -8.06 34.31 -21.00
N PRO A 402 -7.83 34.03 -22.28
CA PRO A 402 -6.70 34.62 -22.98
C PRO A 402 -6.87 36.14 -22.93
N LYS A 403 -5.90 36.82 -22.31
CA LYS A 403 -5.82 38.28 -22.37
C LYS A 403 -5.65 38.65 -23.83
N GLY A 404 -6.72 39.17 -24.42
CA GLY A 404 -6.72 39.72 -25.77
C GLY A 404 -5.59 40.73 -25.93
N SER A 405 -4.75 40.49 -26.92
CA SER A 405 -3.68 41.37 -27.37
C SER A 405 -4.26 42.74 -27.77
N LYS A 406 -3.90 43.79 -27.03
CA LYS A 406 -3.96 45.16 -27.54
C LYS A 406 -2.56 45.54 -28.00
N SER A 407 -2.37 45.51 -29.31
CA SER A 407 -1.18 45.97 -30.03
C SER A 407 -0.99 47.49 -29.87
N PRO A 408 0.24 48.01 -29.79
CA PRO A 408 0.51 49.44 -29.97
C PRO A 408 1.04 49.69 -31.39
N SER A 409 0.36 50.54 -32.16
CA SER A 409 0.81 51.04 -33.46
C SER A 409 1.44 52.44 -33.34
N LEU A 410 2.50 52.64 -34.13
CA LEU A 410 3.49 53.73 -34.17
C LEU A 410 2.95 55.11 -34.63
N GLY A 411 3.61 56.21 -34.22
CA GLY A 411 3.35 57.54 -34.78
C GLY A 411 4.14 58.78 -34.28
N ARG A 412 5.47 58.80 -34.50
CA ARG A 412 6.31 59.96 -34.97
C ARG A 412 6.57 61.25 -34.11
N LYS A 413 7.81 61.32 -33.59
CA LYS A 413 8.88 62.38 -33.57
C LYS A 413 8.62 63.87 -33.15
N ALA A 414 9.25 64.25 -32.00
CA ALA A 414 10.33 65.25 -31.74
C ALA A 414 10.15 66.76 -32.14
N PRO A 415 10.82 67.78 -31.49
CA PRO A 415 12.18 67.71 -30.91
C PRO A 415 12.55 68.57 -29.65
N SER A 416 13.75 68.23 -29.11
CA SER A 416 14.82 69.10 -28.53
C SER A 416 14.56 69.88 -27.22
N ALA A 417 15.47 70.01 -26.23
CA ALA A 417 16.92 69.76 -26.11
C ALA A 417 17.38 69.69 -24.62
N GLN A 418 18.65 69.25 -24.44
CA GLN A 418 19.58 69.47 -23.31
C GLN A 418 19.36 68.59 -22.04
N SER A 419 20.31 67.79 -21.53
CA SER A 419 21.75 67.61 -21.78
C SER A 419 22.24 66.29 -21.13
N SER A 420 23.27 65.68 -21.74
CA SER A 420 24.16 64.62 -21.23
C SER A 420 25.61 65.11 -21.50
N PRO A 421 26.71 64.61 -20.87
CA PRO A 421 27.21 63.26 -21.16
C PRO A 421 28.01 62.51 -20.06
N GLN A 422 28.17 61.21 -20.33
CA GLN A 422 29.06 60.21 -19.70
C GLN A 422 30.56 60.55 -19.81
N LEU A 423 31.39 59.84 -19.02
CA LEU A 423 32.73 59.39 -19.44
C LEU A 423 33.06 57.98 -18.90
N GLN A 424 33.95 57.28 -19.62
CA GLN A 424 34.22 55.84 -19.62
C GLN A 424 35.43 55.39 -18.75
N LYS A 425 35.42 54.09 -18.41
CA LYS A 425 36.52 53.10 -18.17
C LYS A 425 37.99 53.57 -18.06
N LYS A 426 38.67 53.09 -17.00
CA LYS A 426 39.95 52.32 -17.00
C LYS A 426 40.31 51.83 -15.58
N GLY A 427 40.57 50.52 -15.39
CA GLY A 427 41.84 49.95 -14.89
C GLY A 427 41.96 49.98 -13.34
N LEU A 428 42.19 48.90 -12.59
CA LEU A 428 43.28 47.94 -12.67
C LEU A 428 42.95 46.67 -11.85
N ALA A 429 43.64 45.59 -12.23
CA ALA A 429 43.50 44.23 -11.78
C ALA A 429 44.08 43.96 -10.37
N SER A 430 43.48 42.96 -9.70
CA SER A 430 44.04 42.27 -8.53
C SER A 430 45.10 41.25 -8.98
N PRO A 431 46.27 41.13 -8.35
CA PRO A 431 47.29 40.17 -8.77
C PRO A 431 47.11 38.81 -8.07
N GLN A 432 47.26 37.75 -8.85
CA GLN A 432 47.72 36.41 -8.44
C GLN A 432 49.11 36.16 -9.05
N GLY A 433 49.95 35.37 -8.36
CA GLY A 433 51.02 34.54 -8.97
C GLY A 433 52.44 34.77 -8.41
N THR A 434 53.07 33.85 -7.67
CA THR A 434 53.75 32.56 -8.05
C THR A 434 55.23 32.68 -8.46
N ARG A 435 56.17 32.01 -7.74
CA ARG A 435 56.99 30.83 -8.17
C ARG A 435 58.32 30.61 -7.39
N LYS A 436 58.51 29.35 -6.95
CA LYS A 436 59.70 28.43 -6.94
C LYS A 436 61.08 28.85 -6.40
N GLY A 437 61.56 28.07 -5.41
CA GLY A 437 62.69 27.10 -5.57
C GLY A 437 63.99 27.35 -4.78
N THR A 438 64.42 26.38 -3.95
CA THR A 438 65.79 25.82 -3.87
C THR A 438 65.94 24.73 -2.79
N VAL A 439 67.04 23.96 -2.90
CA VAL A 439 67.31 22.58 -2.46
C VAL A 439 68.32 22.55 -1.28
N SER A 440 68.06 21.71 -0.26
CA SER A 440 68.94 20.85 0.63
C SER A 440 70.35 21.32 1.09
N PRO A 441 70.96 20.82 2.22
CA PRO A 441 71.06 19.38 2.56
C PRO A 441 71.35 18.90 4.02
N LYS A 442 71.43 17.55 4.14
CA LYS A 442 72.12 16.64 5.11
C LYS A 442 71.51 16.40 6.50
N ALA A 443 71.66 15.25 7.17
CA ALA A 443 71.82 13.80 6.89
C ALA A 443 72.38 13.13 8.17
N SER A 444 71.75 12.04 8.65
CA SER A 444 72.35 10.85 9.30
C SER A 444 71.24 10.02 9.97
N ARG A 445 71.24 8.69 10.07
CA ARG A 445 71.82 7.56 9.30
C ARG A 445 71.20 6.29 9.95
N LYS A 446 70.72 5.34 9.13
CA LYS A 446 70.70 3.84 9.27
C LYS A 446 70.05 3.21 10.54
N SER A 447 69.36 2.06 10.51
CA SER A 447 69.34 0.92 9.56
C SER A 447 68.22 -0.10 9.90
N THR A 448 67.67 -0.76 8.85
CA THR A 448 67.27 -2.20 8.65
C THR A 448 66.34 -2.88 9.68
N GLU A 449 65.44 -3.83 9.39
CA GLU A 449 64.94 -4.64 8.25
C GLU A 449 63.66 -5.34 8.80
N ALA A 450 62.52 -5.36 8.10
CA ALA A 450 61.98 -6.45 7.26
C ALA A 450 61.35 -7.67 7.97
N ALA A 451 60.22 -8.08 7.39
CA ALA A 451 59.56 -9.40 7.36
C ALA A 451 58.49 -9.77 8.42
N GLU A 452 57.25 -9.82 7.92
CA GLU A 452 56.31 -10.96 7.89
C GLU A 452 56.24 -11.95 9.08
N ALA A 453 55.03 -12.15 9.61
CA ALA A 453 54.22 -13.36 9.37
C ALA A 453 53.14 -13.56 10.45
N GLN A 454 52.00 -14.06 10.01
CA GLN A 454 50.97 -14.71 10.82
C GLN A 454 51.59 -15.81 11.71
N LEU A 455 51.01 -16.09 12.88
CA LEU A 455 50.71 -17.46 13.32
C LEU A 455 49.88 -17.51 14.61
N ALA A 456 48.98 -18.50 14.58
CA ALA A 456 48.23 -19.04 15.69
C ALA A 456 49.14 -19.69 16.75
N LEU A 457 48.66 -19.75 18.00
CA LEU A 457 49.17 -20.69 19.00
C LEU A 457 48.01 -21.31 19.79
N LYS A 458 47.84 -22.63 19.59
CA LYS A 458 47.27 -23.60 20.52
C LYS A 458 48.43 -24.23 21.32
N HIS A 459 48.20 -24.54 22.60
CA HIS A 459 48.83 -25.65 23.33
C HIS A 459 47.75 -26.21 24.30
N LYS A 460 47.15 -27.39 24.05
CA LYS A 460 47.49 -28.76 24.53
C LYS A 460 47.50 -28.88 26.06
N ALA A 461 46.54 -29.54 26.72
CA ALA A 461 46.12 -30.96 26.75
C ALA A 461 46.78 -31.75 27.90
N LEU A 462 45.95 -32.35 28.76
CA LEU A 462 46.25 -33.56 29.54
C LEU A 462 44.96 -34.40 29.68
N ASP A 463 45.11 -35.69 29.37
CA ASP A 463 44.11 -36.77 29.29
C ASP A 463 43.72 -37.38 30.65
N SER A 464 42.54 -38.02 30.67
CA SER A 464 42.24 -39.34 31.29
C SER A 464 40.71 -39.54 31.26
N ASP A 465 40.13 -40.11 30.21
CA ASP A 465 39.93 -41.54 29.91
C ASP A 465 38.72 -42.20 30.62
N ARG A 466 37.96 -42.92 29.77
CA ARG A 466 37.06 -44.07 29.98
C ARG A 466 35.58 -43.96 30.41
N SER A 467 34.74 -44.27 29.39
CA SER A 467 33.72 -45.35 29.33
C SER A 467 32.56 -45.35 30.34
N SER A 468 31.30 -45.66 30.02
CA SER A 468 30.75 -46.52 28.96
C SER A 468 29.23 -46.35 28.89
N GLN A 469 28.72 -46.67 27.70
CA GLN A 469 27.35 -46.98 27.31
C GLN A 469 26.54 -47.92 28.21
N LEU A 470 25.21 -47.76 28.08
CA LEU A 470 24.09 -48.72 28.19
C LEU A 470 23.58 -49.10 29.58
N GLN A 471 22.37 -48.61 29.89
CA GLN A 471 21.14 -49.41 29.71
C GLN A 471 19.96 -48.52 29.35
#